data_AF-A0A914LKV1-F1
#
_entry.id   AF-A0A914LKV1-F1
#
_cell.length_a   1.000
_cell.length_b   1.000
_cell.length_c   1.000
_cell.angle_alpha   90.00
_cell.angle_beta   90.00
_cell.angle_gamma   90.00
#
_symmetry.space_group_name_H-M   'P 1'
#
loop_
_entity.id
_entity.type
_entity.pdbx_description
1 polymer ?
#
loop_
_entity_poly.entity_id
_entity_poly.type
_entity_poly.pdbx_seq_one_letter_code
_entity_poly.pdbx_strand_id
1 'polypeptide(L)' 'MFGEDVVARICRQLDIDLVVRAHQVVQDGAEFFANRKLITLFSAPHYAAQYNNAGATMFIDENLRCSFQVFQPAG' A
#
# COMPACT_ATOMS: atom_id res chain seq x y z
N MET A 1 -15.45 2.41 5.85
CA MET A 1 -14.16 2.11 6.51
C MET A 1 -14.29 0.78 7.25
N PHE A 2 -13.20 0.02 7.41
CA PHE A 2 -13.16 -1.26 8.14
C PHE A 2 -11.91 -1.32 9.01
N GLY A 3 -11.94 -2.12 10.08
CA GLY A 3 -10.83 -2.28 11.04
C GLY A 3 -9.89 -3.43 10.71
N GLU A 4 -8.85 -3.59 11.54
CA GLU A 4 -7.87 -4.67 11.41
C GLU A 4 -8.49 -6.06 11.56
N ASP A 5 -9.54 -6.18 12.37
CA ASP A 5 -10.30 -7.40 12.60
C ASP A 5 -10.91 -7.96 11.30
N VAL A 6 -11.45 -7.06 10.46
CA VAL A 6 -12.04 -7.40 9.16
C VAL A 6 -10.95 -7.87 8.19
N VAL A 7 -9.79 -7.19 8.16
CA VAL A 7 -8.65 -7.60 7.32
C VAL A 7 -8.18 -8.99 7.73
N ALA A 8 -7.94 -9.21 9.02
CA ALA A 8 -7.49 -10.49 9.55
C ALA A 8 -8.50 -11.63 9.31
N ARG A 9 -9.81 -11.33 9.35
CA ARG A 9 -10.87 -12.29 9.01
C ARG A 9 -10.85 -12.63 7.52
N ILE A 10 -10.77 -11.64 6.64
CA ILE A 10 -10.78 -11.86 5.18
C ILE A 10 -9.54 -12.63 4.73
N CYS A 11 -8.35 -12.27 5.22
CA CYS A 11 -7.12 -13.03 4.96
C CYS A 11 -7.29 -14.51 5.30
N ARG A 12 -7.87 -14.82 6.47
CA ARG A 12 -8.14 -16.21 6.88
C ARG A 12 -9.21 -16.90 6.02
N GLN A 13 -10.28 -16.19 5.67
CA GLN A 13 -11.39 -16.76 4.90
C GLN A 13 -11.01 -17.08 3.46
N LEU A 14 -10.14 -16.26 2.86
CA LEU A 14 -9.69 -16.41 1.48
C LEU A 14 -8.37 -17.17 1.35
N ASP A 15 -7.77 -17.57 2.48
CA ASP A 15 -6.45 -18.21 2.54
C ASP A 15 -5.35 -17.39 1.83
N ILE A 16 -5.29 -16.09 2.16
CA ILE A 16 -4.29 -15.15 1.64
C ILE A 16 -3.53 -14.45 2.77
N ASP A 17 -2.28 -14.09 2.50
CA ASP A 17 -1.43 -13.40 3.49
C ASP A 17 -1.62 -11.89 3.51
N LEU A 18 -1.98 -11.30 2.37
CA LEU A 18 -1.85 -9.88 2.10
C LEU A 18 -2.94 -9.34 1.18
N VAL A 19 -3.55 -8.22 1.57
CA VAL A 19 -4.42 -7.39 0.72
C VAL A 19 -3.62 -6.19 0.22
N VAL A 20 -3.56 -6.01 -1.10
CA VAL A 20 -2.95 -4.82 -1.72
C VAL A 20 -4.06 -3.97 -2.32
N ARG A 21 -4.09 -2.69 -1.96
CA ARG A 21 -5.07 -1.72 -2.48
C ARG A 21 -4.42 -0.38 -2.74
N ALA A 22 -5.14 0.52 -3.41
CA ALA A 22 -4.72 1.91 -3.60
C ALA A 22 -5.70 2.88 -2.92
N HIS A 23 -6.36 3.73 -3.71
CA HIS A 23 -7.48 4.62 -3.34
C HIS A 23 -7.19 5.74 -2.33
N GLN A 24 -6.26 5.58 -1.39
CA GLN A 24 -5.93 6.60 -0.39
C GLN A 24 -4.51 7.14 -0.62
N VAL A 25 -4.36 8.47 -0.63
CA VAL A 25 -3.05 9.14 -0.65
C VAL A 25 -2.36 8.82 0.67
N VAL A 26 -1.13 8.32 0.60
CA VAL A 26 -0.25 8.06 1.76
C VAL A 26 1.07 8.79 1.55
N GLN A 27 1.68 9.29 2.63
CA GLN A 27 2.85 10.18 2.55
C GLN A 27 4.02 9.56 1.78
N ASP A 28 4.37 8.31 2.09
CA ASP A 28 5.55 7.65 1.52
C ASP A 28 5.23 6.83 0.25
N GLY A 29 4.04 6.98 -0.32
CA GLY A 29 3.56 6.20 -1.47
C GLY A 29 3.17 4.75 -1.14
N ALA A 30 3.60 4.20 -0.01
CA ALA A 30 3.16 2.90 0.50
C ALA A 30 2.96 2.94 2.03
N GLU A 31 1.89 2.32 2.53
CA GLU A 31 1.62 2.23 3.97
C GLU A 31 1.10 0.84 4.36
N PHE A 32 1.61 0.30 5.47
CA PHE A 32 1.15 -0.97 6.03
C PHE A 32 0.07 -0.77 7.09
N PHE A 33 -0.90 -1.68 7.13
CA PHE A 33 -1.99 -1.72 8.11
C PHE A 33 -2.26 -3.15 8.58
N ALA A 34 -2.96 -3.31 9.71
CA ALA A 34 -3.41 -4.60 10.25
C ALA A 34 -2.28 -5.63 10.36
N ASN A 35 -1.23 -5.30 11.11
CA ASN A 35 -0.03 -6.13 11.26
C ASN A 35 0.56 -6.58 9.90
N ARG A 36 0.68 -5.62 8.97
CA ARG A 36 1.20 -5.80 7.60
C ARG A 36 0.36 -6.73 6.70
N LYS A 37 -0.88 -7.04 7.07
CA LYS A 37 -1.81 -7.82 6.23
C LYS A 37 -2.54 -6.98 5.19
N LEU A 38 -2.41 -5.67 5.25
CA LEU A 38 -2.91 -4.75 4.22
C LEU A 38 -1.82 -3.75 3.85
N ILE A 39 -1.68 -3.49 2.55
CA ILE A 39 -0.84 -2.42 2.00
C ILE A 39 -1.72 -1.46 1.20
N THR A 40 -1.58 -0.18 1.50
CA THR A 40 -2.08 0.90 0.65
C THR A 40 -0.94 1.41 -0.23
N LEU A 41 -1.10 1.38 -1.54
CA LEU A 41 -0.17 1.92 -2.54
C LEU A 41 -0.74 3.17 -3.19
N PHE A 42 0.09 4.18 -3.38
CA PHE A 42 -0.26 5.38 -4.10
C PHE A 42 0.88 5.75 -5.04
N SER A 43 0.62 5.82 -6.34
CA SER A 43 1.68 5.92 -7.36
C SER A 43 1.83 7.31 -7.98
N ALA A 44 0.98 8.27 -7.63
CA ALA A 44 1.07 9.65 -8.11
C ALA A 44 1.79 10.53 -7.08
N PRO A 45 3.09 10.86 -7.26
CA PRO A 45 3.74 11.84 -6.41
C PRO A 45 3.14 13.23 -6.60
N HIS A 46 3.26 14.08 -5.59
CA HIS A 46 2.73 15.45 -5.60
C HIS A 46 1.24 15.52 -5.96
N TYR A 47 0.42 14.66 -5.35
CA TYR A 47 -0.96 14.47 -5.80
C TYR A 47 -1.76 15.77 -5.78
N ALA A 48 -2.50 16.01 -6.86
CA ALA A 48 -3.35 17.18 -7.08
C ALA A 48 -2.64 18.55 -6.89
N ALA A 49 -1.31 18.59 -6.92
CA ALA A 49 -0.49 19.75 -6.56
C ALA A 49 -0.78 20.34 -5.16
N GLN A 50 -1.37 19.53 -4.27
CA GLN A 50 -1.78 19.92 -2.92
C GLN A 50 -1.06 19.10 -1.86
N TYR A 51 -0.70 17.86 -2.18
CA TYR A 51 -0.01 16.95 -1.29
C TYR A 51 1.47 16.88 -1.66
N ASN A 52 2.33 16.78 -0.65
CA ASN A 52 3.76 16.53 -0.85
C ASN A 52 4.11 15.04 -0.72
N ASN A 53 3.18 14.16 -1.10
CA ASN A 53 3.38 12.72 -0.99
C ASN A 53 4.34 12.21 -2.08
N ALA A 54 5.07 11.15 -1.74
CA ALA A 54 5.75 10.30 -2.70
C ALA A 54 4.74 9.39 -3.44
N GLY A 55 5.15 8.92 -4.61
CA GLY A 55 4.53 7.79 -5.29
C GLY A 55 5.30 6.51 -5.00
N ALA A 56 4.67 5.34 -5.08
CA ALA A 56 5.37 4.05 -5.03
C ALA A 56 4.80 3.03 -6.02
N THR A 57 5.67 2.11 -6.42
CA THR A 57 5.34 0.86 -7.12
C THR A 57 5.84 -0.32 -6.27
N MET A 58 5.02 -1.35 -6.14
CA MET A 58 5.41 -2.60 -5.46
C MET A 58 5.75 -3.68 -6.48
N PHE A 59 6.90 -4.33 -6.30
CA PHE A 59 7.33 -5.49 -7.06
C PHE A 59 7.19 -6.74 -6.18
N ILE A 60 6.60 -7.78 -6.73
CA ILE A 60 6.45 -9.09 -6.09
C ILE A 60 7.22 -10.10 -6.93
N ASP A 61 8.21 -10.77 -6.34
CA ASP A 61 8.99 -11.81 -7.03
C ASP A 61 8.32 -13.19 -6.97
N GLU A 62 8.94 -14.18 -7.61
CA GLU A 62 8.48 -15.58 -7.62
C GLU A 62 8.41 -16.25 -6.22
N ASN A 63 9.13 -15.69 -5.25
CA ASN A 63 9.13 -16.14 -3.85
C ASN A 63 8.15 -15.30 -2.99
N LEU A 64 7.28 -14.52 -3.64
CA LEU A 64 6.32 -13.60 -3.00
C LEU A 64 6.97 -12.51 -2.14
N ARG A 65 8.25 -12.20 -2.37
CA ARG A 65 8.90 -11.09 -1.67
C ARG A 65 8.43 -9.77 -2.25
N CYS A 66 7.89 -8.93 -1.38
CA CYS A 66 7.44 -7.59 -1.74
C CYS A 66 8.60 -6.60 -1.55
N SER A 67 8.91 -5.86 -2.62
CA SER A 67 9.85 -4.72 -2.60
C SER A 67 9.19 -3.49 -3.19
N PHE A 68 9.71 -2.30 -2.87
CA PHE A 68 9.10 -1.03 -3.25
C PHE A 68 10.11 -0.15 -3.95
N GLN A 69 9.67 0.47 -5.05
CA GLN A 69 10.34 1.62 -5.63
C GLN A 69 9.53 2.86 -5.32
N VAL A 70 10.17 3.84 -4.69
CA VAL A 70 9.55 5.11 -4.26
C VAL A 70 10.01 6.24 -5.18
N PHE A 71 9.07 7.07 -5.61
CA PHE A 71 9.25 8.23 -6.47
C PHE A 71 8.92 9.49 -5.67
N GLN A 72 9.94 10.30 -5.37
CA GLN A 72 9.74 11.56 -4.68
C GLN A 72 9.08 12.59 -5.60
N PRO A 73 8.27 13.54 -5.07
CA PRO A 73 7.75 14.64 -5.86
C PRO A 73 8.92 15.44 -6.48
N ALA A 74 8.81 15.74 -7.78
CA ALA A 74 9.73 16.66 -8.45
C ALA A 74 9.40 18.09 -7.99
N GLY A 75 10.42 18.81 -7.53
CA GLY A 75 10.31 20.23 -7.15
C GLY A 75 10.22 21.16 -8.35
#